data_AF-A0A317QMU6-F1
#
_entry.id   AF-A0A317QMU6-F1
#
_cell.length_a   1.000
_cell.length_b   1.000
_cell.length_c   1.000
_cell.angle_alpha   90.00
_cell.angle_beta   90.00
_cell.angle_gamma   90.00
#
_symmetry.space_group_name_H-M   'P 1'
#
loop_
_entity.id
_entity.type
_entity.pdbx_description
1 polymer ?
#
loop_
_entity_poly.entity_id
_entity_poly.type
_entity_poly.pdbx_seq_one_letter_code
_entity_poly.pdbx_strand_id
1 'polypeptide(L)'
;MTTPFNQDDLRERAMVSVLNLEQRSDRGRQDEDAHLDIDWHGRRLRLLFELKSAAVDGDFGTGRDTGIGQLRRWANMHFVFGWFAPRDNVPKRLWYGSPAMMREWNRQEQAYLAPDLALTSLLPDLADKDILNQLLGHKDVYTYDDLHALMKDHWNAKSALGLPNRYITNADVRRAAKPADCLYSPEVAMQAVRDRAHYLLARGSTVNNRKISRLYVMSRCQEITGPQWALNLHRAVMAALEAEPPRR
;
A
#
# COMPACT_ATOMS: atom_id res chain seq x y z
N MET A 1 -9.79 -31.36 13.89
CA MET A 1 -8.76 -30.45 13.33
C MET A 1 -8.98 -29.09 13.96
N THR A 2 -8.09 -28.65 14.85
CA THR A 2 -8.14 -27.31 15.43
C THR A 2 -7.61 -26.31 14.41
N THR A 3 -8.48 -25.43 13.92
CA THR A 3 -8.09 -24.29 13.08
C THR A 3 -7.02 -23.48 13.84
N PRO A 4 -5.89 -23.09 13.22
CA PRO A 4 -4.89 -22.27 13.88
C PRO A 4 -5.53 -20.99 14.42
N PHE A 5 -5.26 -20.65 15.68
CA PHE A 5 -5.69 -19.38 16.26
C PHE A 5 -4.87 -18.24 15.63
N ASN A 6 -5.37 -17.68 14.53
CA ASN A 6 -4.86 -16.41 14.02
C ASN A 6 -5.55 -15.27 14.79
N GLN A 7 -4.85 -14.77 15.80
CA GLN A 7 -5.34 -13.75 16.72
C GLN A 7 -5.72 -12.45 15.99
N ASP A 8 -5.00 -12.11 14.91
CA ASP A 8 -5.20 -10.85 14.20
C ASP A 8 -6.50 -10.88 13.37
N ASP A 9 -6.75 -11.95 12.60
CA ASP A 9 -7.98 -12.10 11.81
C ASP A 9 -9.25 -12.13 12.69
N LEU A 10 -9.16 -12.73 13.89
CA LEU A 10 -10.29 -12.79 14.82
C LEU A 10 -10.61 -11.42 15.42
N ARG A 11 -9.59 -10.62 15.74
CA ARG A 11 -9.76 -9.27 16.27
C ARG A 11 -10.30 -8.31 15.21
N GLU A 12 -9.82 -8.41 13.98
CA GLU A 12 -10.36 -7.65 12.85
C GLU A 12 -11.85 -7.95 12.66
N ARG A 13 -12.24 -9.23 12.56
CA ARG A 13 -13.66 -9.63 12.44
C ARG A 13 -14.52 -9.15 13.60
N ALA A 14 -13.98 -9.17 14.81
CA ALA A 14 -14.71 -8.65 15.97
C ALA A 14 -14.93 -7.14 15.89
N MET A 15 -13.94 -6.38 15.43
CA MET A 15 -14.07 -4.93 15.20
C MET A 15 -15.12 -4.65 14.12
N VAL A 16 -15.08 -5.37 12.99
CA VAL A 16 -16.08 -5.26 11.92
C VAL A 16 -17.49 -5.48 12.46
N SER A 17 -17.69 -6.61 13.16
CA SER A 17 -18.98 -7.00 13.71
C SER A 17 -19.53 -5.95 14.69
N VAL A 18 -18.70 -5.53 15.66
CA VAL A 18 -19.15 -4.67 16.75
C VAL A 18 -19.39 -3.21 16.32
N LEU A 19 -18.76 -2.79 15.22
CA LEU A 19 -18.91 -1.47 14.63
C LEU A 19 -19.91 -1.45 13.49
N ASN A 20 -20.50 -2.61 13.14
CA ASN A 20 -21.42 -2.77 12.02
C ASN A 20 -20.81 -2.26 10.69
N LEU A 21 -19.54 -2.60 10.45
CA LEU A 21 -18.84 -2.32 9.20
C LEU A 21 -19.04 -3.47 8.21
N GLU A 22 -18.80 -3.19 6.93
CA GLU A 22 -18.93 -4.17 5.86
C GLU A 22 -17.56 -4.58 5.29
N GLN A 23 -17.44 -5.83 4.85
CA GLN A 23 -16.27 -6.33 4.13
C GLN A 23 -16.69 -6.80 2.74
N ARG A 24 -15.88 -6.47 1.73
CA ARG A 24 -16.11 -6.98 0.37
C ARG A 24 -15.74 -8.46 0.30
N SER A 25 -16.55 -9.24 -0.41
CA SER A 25 -16.32 -10.67 -0.62
C SER A 25 -15.09 -10.99 -1.47
N ASP A 26 -14.64 -10.04 -2.29
CA ASP A 26 -13.52 -10.16 -3.23
C ASP A 26 -12.25 -9.43 -2.78
N ARG A 27 -12.16 -8.99 -1.51
CA ARG A 27 -11.02 -8.20 -1.03
C ARG A 27 -9.70 -8.97 -1.11
N GLY A 28 -8.70 -8.35 -1.72
CA GLY A 28 -7.31 -8.79 -1.68
C GLY A 28 -6.63 -8.42 -0.37
N ARG A 29 -5.44 -8.98 -0.11
CA ARG A 29 -4.64 -8.69 1.10
C ARG A 29 -4.17 -7.24 1.22
N GLN A 30 -4.21 -6.47 0.13
CA GLN A 30 -3.79 -5.07 0.11
C GLN A 30 -4.97 -4.10 0.04
N ASP A 31 -6.20 -4.62 0.15
CA ASP A 31 -7.42 -3.83 0.16
C ASP A 31 -7.76 -3.32 1.56
N GLU A 32 -8.85 -2.58 1.67
CA GLU A 32 -9.34 -2.05 2.94
C GLU A 32 -9.77 -3.20 3.86
N ASP A 33 -9.60 -2.99 5.16
CA ASP A 33 -10.02 -3.98 6.15
C ASP A 33 -11.54 -4.01 6.24
N ALA A 34 -12.19 -2.85 6.12
CA ALA A 34 -13.64 -2.71 6.09
C ALA A 34 -14.07 -1.40 5.41
N HIS A 35 -15.38 -1.23 5.22
CA HIS A 35 -15.97 0.01 4.74
C HIS A 35 -17.29 0.33 5.44
N LEU A 36 -17.72 1.58 5.33
CA LEU A 36 -19.02 2.08 5.76
C LEU A 36 -19.63 2.92 4.64
N ASP A 37 -20.81 2.52 4.17
CA ASP A 37 -21.60 3.31 3.23
C ASP A 37 -22.55 4.22 4.03
N ILE A 38 -22.51 5.53 3.74
CA ILE A 38 -23.35 6.53 4.41
C ILE A 38 -24.00 7.48 3.40
N ASP A 39 -25.12 8.07 3.80
CA ASP A 39 -25.67 9.26 3.14
C ASP A 39 -25.22 10.50 3.91
N TRP A 40 -24.52 11.40 3.23
CA TRP A 40 -24.04 12.67 3.78
C TRP A 40 -24.52 13.82 2.88
N HIS A 41 -25.47 14.61 3.36
CA HIS A 41 -26.13 15.69 2.60
C HIS A 41 -26.69 15.25 1.24
N GLY A 42 -27.31 14.07 1.16
CA GLY A 42 -27.87 13.51 -0.07
C GLY A 42 -26.82 12.91 -1.02
N ARG A 43 -25.56 12.86 -0.60
CA ARG A 43 -24.47 12.20 -1.34
C ARG A 43 -24.16 10.86 -0.68
N ARG A 44 -24.27 9.78 -1.44
CA ARG A 44 -23.75 8.47 -1.02
C ARG A 44 -22.23 8.49 -1.01
N LEU A 45 -21.65 8.19 0.14
CA LEU A 45 -20.21 8.07 0.34
C LEU A 45 -19.87 6.66 0.80
N ARG A 46 -18.80 6.10 0.22
CA ARG A 46 -18.15 4.91 0.73
C ARG A 46 -16.88 5.31 1.47
N LEU A 47 -16.87 5.09 2.77
CA LEU A 47 -15.73 5.39 3.63
C LEU A 47 -14.92 4.12 3.85
N LEU A 48 -13.64 4.16 3.52
CA LEU A 48 -12.74 3.02 3.67
C LEU A 48 -12.06 3.06 5.03
N PHE A 49 -11.95 1.90 5.68
CA PHE A 49 -11.37 1.74 7.01
C PHE A 49 -10.14 0.83 7.01
N GLU A 50 -9.12 1.28 7.73
CA GLU A 50 -8.01 0.47 8.22
C GLU A 50 -8.31 0.10 9.68
N LEU A 51 -8.24 -1.19 10.02
CA LEU A 51 -8.48 -1.71 11.36
C LEU A 51 -7.15 -2.17 11.96
N LYS A 52 -6.75 -1.55 13.07
CA LYS A 52 -5.53 -1.92 13.79
C LYS A 52 -5.87 -2.46 15.17
N SER A 53 -5.27 -3.59 15.52
CA SER A 53 -5.40 -4.17 16.85
C SER A 53 -4.05 -4.24 17.58
N ALA A 54 -4.09 -4.11 18.90
CA ALA A 54 -2.94 -4.24 19.78
C ALA A 54 -3.33 -4.90 21.10
N ALA A 55 -2.34 -5.46 21.82
CA ALA A 55 -2.53 -5.81 23.23
C ALA A 55 -2.81 -4.54 24.03
N VAL A 56 -3.60 -4.62 25.12
CA VAL A 56 -3.89 -3.48 26.02
C VAL A 56 -2.62 -2.68 26.31
N ASP A 57 -2.71 -1.36 26.14
CA ASP A 57 -1.60 -0.40 26.29
C ASP A 57 -0.41 -0.56 25.34
N GLY A 58 -0.54 -1.42 24.31
CA GLY A 58 0.46 -1.58 23.26
C GLY A 58 0.28 -0.59 22.10
N ASP A 59 1.35 -0.45 21.31
CA ASP A 59 1.34 0.29 20.05
C ASP A 59 0.83 -0.56 18.89
N PHE A 60 0.36 0.10 17.84
CA PHE A 60 -0.22 -0.55 16.67
C PHE A 60 0.83 -0.73 15.58
N GLY A 61 0.96 -1.95 15.05
CA GLY A 61 1.84 -2.22 13.92
C GLY A 61 1.29 -1.69 12.60
N THR A 62 2.15 -1.04 11.81
CA THR A 62 1.96 -0.93 10.37
C THR A 62 2.66 -2.12 9.72
N GLY A 63 2.07 -2.70 8.66
CA GLY A 63 2.58 -3.91 8.02
C GLY A 63 4.06 -3.83 7.60
N ARG A 64 4.66 -4.98 7.31
CA ARG A 64 5.99 -5.03 6.68
C ARG A 64 5.92 -4.42 5.28
N ASP A 65 7.03 -3.87 4.84
CA ASP A 65 7.20 -3.34 3.47
C ASP A 65 6.14 -2.30 3.07
N THR A 66 5.77 -1.40 3.99
CA THR A 66 4.79 -0.34 3.72
C THR A 66 5.42 0.76 2.86
N GLY A 67 5.14 0.75 1.56
CA GLY A 67 5.63 1.76 0.61
C GLY A 67 4.78 3.03 0.54
N ILE A 68 5.25 4.01 -0.23
CA ILE A 68 4.58 5.31 -0.41
C ILE A 68 3.16 5.20 -0.98
N GLY A 69 2.89 4.20 -1.81
CA GLY A 69 1.54 3.94 -2.35
C GLY A 69 0.53 3.65 -1.24
N GLN A 70 0.90 2.80 -0.28
CA GLN A 70 0.05 2.47 0.87
C GLN A 70 -0.15 3.68 1.78
N LEU A 71 0.91 4.46 2.06
CA LEU A 71 0.80 5.68 2.86
C LEU A 71 -0.16 6.71 2.21
N ARG A 72 -0.08 6.88 0.88
CA ARG A 72 -1.00 7.76 0.13
C ARG A 72 -2.44 7.26 0.17
N ARG A 73 -2.65 5.94 0.12
CA ARG A 73 -3.97 5.33 0.31
C ARG A 73 -4.50 5.64 1.72
N TRP A 74 -3.70 5.35 2.75
CA TRP A 74 -4.04 5.63 4.15
C TRP A 74 -4.31 7.10 4.46
N ALA A 75 -3.74 8.03 3.70
CA ALA A 75 -4.00 9.46 3.86
C ALA A 75 -5.46 9.85 3.61
N ASN A 76 -6.24 8.97 2.95
CA ASN A 76 -7.65 9.16 2.66
C ASN A 76 -8.56 8.14 3.37
N MET A 77 -7.99 7.27 4.21
CA MET A 77 -8.75 6.24 4.93
C MET A 77 -9.08 6.69 6.35
N HIS A 78 -10.18 6.16 6.86
CA HIS A 78 -10.47 6.17 8.28
C HIS A 78 -9.73 5.03 8.97
N PHE A 79 -9.45 5.21 10.26
CA PHE A 79 -8.79 4.23 11.09
C PHE A 79 -9.69 3.89 12.26
N VAL A 80 -9.71 2.61 12.64
CA VAL A 80 -10.18 2.19 13.96
C VAL A 80 -9.06 1.41 14.64
N PHE A 81 -8.81 1.78 15.89
CA PHE A 81 -7.80 1.19 16.75
C PHE A 81 -8.48 0.42 17.88
N GLY A 82 -8.19 -0.87 18.01
CA GLY A 82 -8.76 -1.73 19.06
C GLY A 82 -7.69 -2.29 20.00
N TRP A 83 -7.85 -2.04 21.29
CA TRP A 83 -7.06 -2.71 22.32
C TRP A 83 -7.79 -3.95 22.84
N PHE A 84 -7.07 -5.06 22.89
CA PHE A 84 -7.60 -6.37 23.26
C PHE A 84 -6.76 -6.97 24.38
N ALA A 85 -7.42 -7.68 25.30
CA ALA A 85 -6.71 -8.54 26.24
C ALA A 85 -5.98 -9.67 25.47
N PRO A 86 -4.91 -10.25 26.05
CA PRO A 86 -4.24 -11.41 25.47
C PRO A 86 -5.24 -12.55 25.22
N ARG A 87 -5.22 -13.11 24.00
CA ARG A 87 -6.13 -14.20 23.56
C ARG A 87 -7.63 -13.86 23.58
N ASP A 88 -8.00 -12.59 23.78
CA ASP A 88 -9.37 -12.11 23.70
C ASP A 88 -9.67 -11.59 22.28
N ASN A 89 -10.91 -11.79 21.84
CA ASN A 89 -11.48 -11.26 20.60
C ASN A 89 -12.57 -10.23 20.85
N VAL A 90 -12.81 -9.80 22.09
CA VAL A 90 -13.68 -8.67 22.41
C VAL A 90 -12.82 -7.42 22.63
N PRO A 91 -13.03 -6.33 21.88
CA PRO A 91 -12.27 -5.11 22.10
C PRO A 91 -12.61 -4.54 23.48
N LYS A 92 -11.59 -4.18 24.26
CA LYS A 92 -11.79 -3.48 25.53
C LYS A 92 -12.05 -1.99 25.31
N ARG A 93 -11.43 -1.45 24.26
CA ARG A 93 -11.30 -0.02 23.98
C ARG A 93 -11.19 0.16 22.46
N LEU A 94 -11.98 1.07 21.90
CA LEU A 94 -12.00 1.38 20.46
C LEU A 94 -11.78 2.88 20.24
N TRP A 95 -10.90 3.24 19.32
CA TRP A 95 -10.59 4.62 18.95
C TRP A 95 -10.82 4.80 17.45
N TYR A 96 -11.38 5.94 17.07
CA TYR A 96 -11.60 6.36 15.69
C TYR A 96 -10.61 7.45 15.30
N GLY A 97 -9.92 7.27 14.19
CA GLY A 97 -9.10 8.29 13.54
C GLY A 97 -9.66 8.65 12.16
N SER A 98 -10.08 9.90 11.96
CA SER A 98 -10.40 10.40 10.62
C SER A 98 -9.11 10.67 9.81
N PRO A 99 -9.20 10.83 8.47
CA PRO A 99 -8.07 11.29 7.66
C PRO A 99 -7.39 12.54 8.22
N ALA A 100 -8.18 13.48 8.77
CA ALA A 100 -7.67 14.69 9.40
C ALA A 100 -6.83 14.39 10.65
N MET A 101 -7.33 13.51 11.52
CA MET A 101 -6.65 13.10 12.76
C MET A 101 -5.37 12.31 12.47
N MET A 102 -5.36 11.50 11.41
CA MET A 102 -4.22 10.66 11.03
C MET A 102 -3.19 11.39 10.14
N ARG A 103 -3.49 12.61 9.71
CA ARG A 103 -2.68 13.36 8.74
C ARG A 103 -1.25 13.60 9.20
N GLU A 104 -1.06 13.97 10.47
CA GLU A 104 0.26 14.28 11.01
C GLU A 104 1.15 13.04 11.00
N TRP A 105 0.68 11.94 11.59
CA TRP A 105 1.40 10.68 11.58
C TRP A 105 1.73 10.23 10.15
N ASN A 106 0.74 10.25 9.25
CA ASN A 106 0.96 9.81 7.87
C ASN A 106 2.00 10.68 7.13
N ARG A 107 1.98 12.01 7.34
CA ARG A 107 3.00 12.92 6.79
C ARG A 107 4.40 12.62 7.33
N GLN A 108 4.53 12.28 8.61
CA GLN A 108 5.82 11.91 9.19
C GLN A 108 6.36 10.62 8.56
N GLU A 109 5.52 9.62 8.32
CA GLU A 109 5.93 8.39 7.62
C GLU A 109 6.32 8.66 6.16
N GLN A 110 5.59 9.54 5.46
CA GLN A 110 5.96 9.93 4.09
C GLN A 110 7.28 10.71 4.05
N ALA A 111 7.49 11.62 5.01
CA ALA A 111 8.73 12.38 5.13
C ALA A 111 9.92 11.46 5.45
N TYR A 112 9.71 10.42 6.27
CA TYR A 112 10.72 9.40 6.56
C TYR A 112 11.17 8.67 5.28
N LEU A 113 10.24 8.38 4.36
CA LEU A 113 10.58 7.74 3.07
C LEU A 113 11.15 8.69 2.02
N ALA A 114 11.07 10.01 2.21
CA ALA A 114 11.42 10.97 1.17
C ALA A 114 12.87 10.82 0.64
N PRO A 115 13.90 10.61 1.48
CA PRO A 115 15.27 10.38 0.99
C PRO A 115 15.39 9.11 0.15
N ASP A 116 14.76 8.01 0.57
CA ASP A 116 14.82 6.72 -0.15
C ASP A 116 14.14 6.81 -1.52
N LEU A 117 13.02 7.54 -1.58
CA LEU A 117 12.31 7.80 -2.84
C LEU A 117 13.14 8.68 -3.78
N ALA A 118 13.86 9.67 -3.25
CA ALA A 118 14.77 10.49 -4.03
C ALA A 118 15.92 9.65 -4.61
N LEU A 119 16.54 8.79 -3.80
CA LEU A 119 17.57 7.86 -4.28
C LEU A 119 17.04 6.90 -5.34
N THR A 120 15.84 6.35 -5.14
CA THR A 120 15.18 5.49 -6.11
C THR A 120 14.95 6.18 -7.45
N SER A 121 14.69 7.48 -7.44
CA SER A 121 14.50 8.27 -8.67
C SER A 121 15.82 8.65 -9.34
N LEU A 122 16.88 8.93 -8.58
CA LEU A 122 18.13 9.48 -9.11
C LEU A 122 19.14 8.40 -9.54
N LEU A 123 19.29 7.34 -8.76
CA LEU A 123 20.32 6.32 -8.98
C LEU A 123 20.16 5.55 -10.30
N PRO A 124 18.95 5.23 -10.81
CA PRO A 124 18.81 4.58 -12.10
C PRO A 124 19.47 5.35 -13.24
N ASP A 125 19.39 6.69 -13.22
CA ASP A 125 19.94 7.54 -14.28
C ASP A 125 21.47 7.63 -14.25
N LEU A 126 22.11 7.23 -13.15
CA LEU A 126 23.56 7.07 -13.07
C LEU A 126 24.06 5.80 -13.76
N ALA A 127 23.16 4.91 -14.21
CA ALA A 127 23.55 3.78 -15.04
C ALA A 127 24.15 4.26 -16.36
N ASP A 128 25.36 3.78 -16.62
CA ASP A 128 26.15 4.09 -17.80
C ASP A 128 26.50 2.83 -18.60
N LYS A 129 27.20 3.03 -19.72
CA LYS A 129 27.63 1.96 -20.63
C LYS A 129 28.49 0.90 -19.95
N ASP A 130 29.27 1.26 -18.93
CA ASP A 130 30.15 0.33 -18.26
C ASP A 130 29.34 -0.64 -17.39
N ILE A 131 28.29 -0.15 -16.73
CA ILE A 131 27.31 -0.99 -16.04
C ILE A 131 26.57 -1.91 -17.03
N LEU A 132 26.08 -1.38 -18.15
CA LEU A 132 25.42 -2.21 -19.18
C LEU A 132 26.33 -3.34 -19.66
N ASN A 133 27.58 -3.01 -19.99
CA ASN A 133 28.57 -3.97 -20.48
C ASN A 133 28.90 -5.04 -19.43
N GLN A 134 28.96 -4.68 -18.14
CA GLN A 134 29.16 -5.65 -17.07
C GLN A 134 27.97 -6.60 -16.89
N LEU A 135 26.73 -6.12 -17.11
CA LEU A 135 25.52 -6.93 -16.92
C LEU A 135 25.19 -7.83 -18.11
N LEU A 136 25.31 -7.32 -19.34
CA LEU A 136 24.84 -8.01 -20.56
C LEU A 136 25.94 -8.24 -21.61
N GLY A 137 27.16 -7.79 -21.34
CA GLY A 137 28.25 -7.76 -22.32
C GLY A 137 28.13 -6.59 -23.30
N HIS A 138 29.24 -6.27 -23.97
CA HIS A 138 29.25 -5.32 -25.08
C HIS A 138 28.67 -5.96 -26.34
N LYS A 139 27.57 -5.41 -26.86
CA LYS A 139 26.89 -5.88 -28.07
C LYS A 139 26.36 -4.70 -28.86
N ASP A 140 26.43 -4.79 -30.19
CA ASP A 140 25.79 -3.79 -31.06
C ASP A 140 24.26 -3.95 -31.06
N VAL A 141 23.78 -5.16 -30.74
CA VAL A 141 22.36 -5.53 -30.69
C VAL A 141 22.14 -6.55 -29.58
N TYR A 142 21.10 -6.34 -28.77
CA TYR A 142 20.68 -7.22 -27.69
C TYR A 142 19.44 -8.02 -28.08
N THR A 143 19.29 -9.23 -27.55
CA THR A 143 18.15 -10.11 -27.86
C THR A 143 17.06 -10.05 -26.80
N TYR A 144 15.92 -10.69 -27.08
CA TYR A 144 14.89 -10.96 -26.08
C TYR A 144 15.46 -11.67 -24.84
N ASP A 145 16.29 -12.70 -25.02
CA ASP A 145 16.84 -13.46 -23.89
C ASP A 145 17.73 -12.60 -23.01
N ASP A 146 18.52 -11.69 -23.60
CA ASP A 146 19.36 -10.74 -22.87
C ASP A 146 18.50 -9.85 -21.95
N LEU A 147 17.48 -9.20 -22.51
CA LEU A 147 16.63 -8.32 -21.71
C LEU A 147 15.74 -9.11 -20.75
N HIS A 148 15.32 -10.33 -21.10
CA HIS A 148 14.50 -11.17 -20.24
C HIS A 148 15.28 -11.69 -19.03
N ALA A 149 16.57 -12.01 -19.17
CA ALA A 149 17.42 -12.36 -18.04
C ALA A 149 17.49 -11.22 -16.99
N LEU A 150 17.50 -9.98 -17.47
CA LEU A 150 17.52 -8.78 -16.63
C LEU A 150 16.14 -8.44 -16.05
N MET A 151 15.13 -8.27 -16.91
CA MET A 151 13.81 -7.74 -16.59
C MET A 151 12.84 -8.81 -16.08
N LYS A 152 13.04 -10.09 -16.41
CA LYS A 152 12.16 -11.21 -16.04
C LYS A 152 10.72 -10.92 -16.48
N ASP A 153 9.74 -11.13 -15.62
CA ASP A 153 8.34 -10.84 -15.96
C ASP A 153 7.95 -9.35 -15.90
N HIS A 154 8.87 -8.43 -15.58
CA HIS A 154 8.50 -7.02 -15.36
C HIS A 154 8.03 -6.28 -16.61
N TRP A 155 8.50 -6.72 -17.77
CA TRP A 155 8.08 -6.18 -19.06
C TRP A 155 6.99 -7.00 -19.74
N ASN A 156 6.50 -8.08 -19.11
CA ASN A 156 5.35 -8.81 -19.63
C ASN A 156 4.08 -7.94 -19.61
N ALA A 157 3.12 -8.30 -20.46
CA ALA A 157 1.81 -7.68 -20.44
C ALA A 157 1.17 -7.84 -19.06
N LYS A 158 0.57 -6.76 -18.56
CA LYS A 158 -0.24 -6.79 -17.34
C LYS A 158 -1.68 -6.50 -17.73
N SER A 159 -2.35 -7.51 -18.28
CA SER A 159 -3.70 -7.38 -18.86
C SER A 159 -4.72 -6.79 -17.87
N ALA A 160 -4.61 -7.12 -16.59
CA ALA A 160 -5.45 -6.55 -15.54
C ALA A 160 -5.31 -5.02 -15.38
N LEU A 161 -4.18 -4.46 -15.82
CA LEU A 161 -3.88 -3.03 -15.79
C LEU A 161 -3.95 -2.38 -17.19
N GLY A 162 -4.35 -3.14 -18.22
CA GLY A 162 -4.34 -2.67 -19.61
C GLY A 162 -2.94 -2.32 -20.15
N LEU A 163 -1.87 -2.79 -19.51
CA LEU A 163 -0.50 -2.44 -19.91
C LEU A 163 0.02 -3.45 -20.96
N PRO A 164 0.55 -2.97 -22.10
CA PRO A 164 1.06 -3.83 -23.16
C PRO A 164 2.36 -4.54 -22.76
N ASN A 165 2.75 -5.55 -23.55
CA ASN A 165 4.04 -6.21 -23.38
C ASN A 165 5.17 -5.27 -23.82
N ARG A 166 5.99 -4.84 -22.86
CA ARG A 166 7.08 -3.89 -23.06
C ARG A 166 8.28 -4.46 -23.82
N TYR A 167 8.48 -5.78 -23.82
CA TYR A 167 9.47 -6.41 -24.72
C TYR A 167 9.12 -6.12 -26.18
N ILE A 168 7.85 -6.25 -26.55
CA ILE A 168 7.41 -6.01 -27.93
C ILE A 168 7.45 -4.52 -28.24
N THR A 169 6.94 -3.65 -27.36
CA THR A 169 6.83 -2.22 -27.66
C THR A 169 8.18 -1.50 -27.68
N ASN A 170 9.17 -1.98 -26.92
CA ASN A 170 10.48 -1.34 -26.86
C ASN A 170 11.46 -1.88 -27.91
N ALA A 171 11.15 -2.98 -28.60
CA ALA A 171 12.00 -3.53 -29.65
C ALA A 171 12.09 -2.58 -30.85
N ASP A 172 13.26 -1.98 -31.05
CA ASP A 172 13.55 -0.95 -32.04
C ASP A 172 14.36 -1.48 -33.23
N VAL A 173 15.04 -2.62 -33.07
CA VAL A 173 15.75 -3.31 -34.14
C VAL A 173 14.96 -4.56 -34.53
N ARG A 174 13.83 -4.39 -35.24
CA ARG A 174 12.96 -5.54 -35.55
C ARG A 174 13.44 -6.32 -36.77
N ARG A 175 13.55 -7.65 -36.63
CA ARG A 175 13.69 -8.58 -37.77
C ARG A 175 12.37 -9.30 -38.12
N ALA A 176 11.46 -9.52 -37.17
CA ALA A 176 10.15 -10.15 -37.40
C ALA A 176 9.13 -9.85 -36.26
N ALA A 177 7.91 -10.42 -36.35
CA ALA A 177 6.76 -10.09 -35.51
C ALA A 177 6.61 -10.89 -34.20
N LYS A 178 7.53 -11.82 -33.86
CA LYS A 178 7.46 -12.60 -32.61
C LYS A 178 8.35 -12.00 -31.52
N PRO A 179 8.04 -12.19 -30.22
CA PRO A 179 8.88 -11.71 -29.11
C PRO A 179 10.32 -12.24 -29.16
N ALA A 180 10.51 -13.50 -29.56
CA ALA A 180 11.85 -14.10 -29.72
C ALA A 180 12.69 -13.44 -30.84
N ASP A 181 12.03 -12.72 -31.75
CA ASP A 181 12.67 -11.99 -32.85
C ASP A 181 12.86 -10.50 -32.54
N CYS A 182 12.52 -10.08 -31.31
CA CYS A 182 12.75 -8.72 -30.84
C CYS A 182 14.24 -8.53 -30.57
N LEU A 183 14.81 -7.54 -31.24
CA LEU A 183 16.15 -7.08 -30.95
C LEU A 183 16.11 -5.62 -30.51
N TYR A 184 17.12 -5.25 -29.74
CA TYR A 184 17.17 -3.99 -29.03
C TYR A 184 18.52 -3.32 -29.25
N SER A 185 18.49 -2.02 -29.48
CA SER A 185 19.68 -1.18 -29.46
C SER A 185 20.33 -1.13 -28.07
N PRO A 186 21.60 -0.70 -27.96
CA PRO A 186 22.23 -0.39 -26.68
C PRO A 186 21.44 0.64 -25.86
N GLU A 187 20.75 1.59 -26.50
CA GLU A 187 19.91 2.58 -25.84
C GLU A 187 18.71 1.94 -25.13
N VAL A 188 18.03 1.00 -25.78
CA VAL A 188 16.90 0.27 -25.15
C VAL A 188 17.39 -0.68 -24.07
N ALA A 189 18.54 -1.33 -24.28
CA ALA A 189 19.16 -2.17 -23.25
C ALA A 189 19.56 -1.34 -22.01
N MET A 190 20.09 -0.13 -22.21
CA MET A 190 20.34 0.82 -21.12
C MET A 190 19.05 1.16 -20.38
N GLN A 191 17.97 1.46 -21.10
CA GLN A 191 16.68 1.74 -20.48
C GLN A 191 16.17 0.55 -19.65
N ALA A 192 16.40 -0.69 -20.10
CA ALA A 192 16.09 -1.89 -19.32
C ALA A 192 16.89 -1.95 -18.00
N VAL A 193 18.18 -1.60 -18.02
CA VAL A 193 19.01 -1.50 -16.81
C VAL A 193 18.44 -0.47 -15.84
N ARG A 194 18.09 0.72 -16.33
CA ARG A 194 17.50 1.79 -15.51
C ARG A 194 16.16 1.37 -14.90
N ASP A 195 15.28 0.80 -15.71
CA ASP A 195 14.00 0.28 -15.27
C ASP A 195 14.16 -0.80 -14.18
N ARG A 196 15.14 -1.70 -14.36
CA ARG A 196 15.42 -2.76 -13.40
C ARG A 196 15.95 -2.21 -12.08
N ALA A 197 16.89 -1.28 -12.15
CA ALA A 197 17.44 -0.60 -10.97
C ALA A 197 16.33 0.12 -10.21
N HIS A 198 15.50 0.90 -10.93
CA HIS A 198 14.35 1.59 -10.35
C HIS A 198 13.40 0.60 -9.65
N TYR A 199 13.03 -0.50 -10.30
CA TYR A 199 12.17 -1.51 -9.68
C TYR A 199 12.76 -2.07 -8.37
N LEU A 200 14.04 -2.43 -8.37
CA LEU A 200 14.69 -3.04 -7.22
C LEU A 200 14.78 -2.06 -6.04
N LEU A 201 15.14 -0.80 -6.32
CA LEU A 201 15.20 0.27 -5.33
C LEU A 201 13.80 0.61 -4.78
N ALA A 202 12.82 0.79 -5.66
CA ALA A 202 11.45 1.11 -5.27
C ALA A 202 10.82 0.03 -4.37
N ARG A 203 11.18 -1.25 -4.57
CA ARG A 203 10.75 -2.35 -3.70
C ARG A 203 11.39 -2.28 -2.30
N GLY A 204 12.60 -1.71 -2.19
CA GLY A 204 13.29 -1.50 -0.93
C GLY A 204 12.83 -0.25 -0.17
N SER A 205 12.36 0.79 -0.87
CA SER A 205 11.88 2.05 -0.29
C SER A 205 10.55 1.91 0.43
N THR A 206 10.59 1.32 1.61
CA THR A 206 9.43 0.99 2.43
C THR A 206 9.72 1.24 3.89
N VAL A 207 8.67 1.53 4.67
CA VAL A 207 8.78 1.51 6.12
C VAL A 207 8.50 0.11 6.65
N ASN A 208 9.37 -0.38 7.52
CA ASN A 208 9.28 -1.74 8.05
C ASN A 208 8.88 -1.72 9.53
N ASN A 209 7.73 -2.32 9.85
CA ASN A 209 7.21 -2.49 11.22
C ASN A 209 7.18 -1.20 12.06
N ARG A 210 7.01 -0.03 11.42
CA ARG A 210 6.74 1.23 12.14
C ARG A 210 5.48 1.09 12.98
N LYS A 211 5.41 1.90 14.04
CA LYS A 211 4.33 1.83 15.02
C LYS A 211 3.54 3.12 15.01
N ILE A 212 2.22 3.01 15.09
CA ILE A 212 1.36 4.10 15.53
C ILE A 212 1.30 3.98 17.04
N SER A 213 1.92 4.93 17.75
CA SER A 213 2.04 4.85 19.21
C SER A 213 0.68 5.01 19.87
N ARG A 214 0.49 4.37 21.04
CA ARG A 214 -0.74 4.58 21.83
C ARG A 214 -0.95 6.05 22.18
N LEU A 215 0.14 6.78 22.40
CA LEU A 215 0.09 8.20 22.77
C LEU A 215 -0.44 9.04 21.61
N TYR A 216 -0.03 8.74 20.36
CA TYR A 216 -0.61 9.41 19.19
C TYR A 216 -2.11 9.13 19.12
N VAL A 217 -2.53 7.86 19.21
CA VAL A 217 -3.95 7.49 19.14
C VAL A 217 -4.75 8.19 20.24
N MET A 218 -4.29 8.14 21.49
CA MET A 218 -5.03 8.74 22.61
C MET A 218 -5.06 10.27 22.58
N SER A 219 -4.07 10.93 21.97
CA SER A 219 -4.00 12.40 21.91
C SER A 219 -4.62 13.00 20.65
N ARG A 220 -4.69 12.25 19.56
CA ARG A 220 -5.16 12.75 18.25
C ARG A 220 -6.46 12.12 17.77
N CYS A 221 -6.80 10.91 18.22
CA CYS A 221 -7.99 10.18 17.79
C CYS A 221 -9.09 10.23 18.86
N GLN A 222 -10.32 9.92 18.46
CA GLN A 222 -11.50 9.97 19.33
C GLN A 222 -11.81 8.59 19.91
N GLU A 223 -12.06 8.51 21.22
CA GLU A 223 -12.58 7.28 21.84
C GLU A 223 -14.01 6.98 21.38
N ILE A 224 -14.28 5.72 21.04
CA ILE A 224 -15.60 5.17 20.78
C ILE A 224 -16.03 4.36 22.00
N THR A 225 -16.86 4.95 22.85
CA THR A 225 -17.30 4.31 24.09
C THR A 225 -18.33 3.21 23.83
N GLY A 226 -18.28 2.15 24.64
CA GLY A 226 -19.26 1.06 24.63
C GLY A 226 -20.50 1.39 25.49
N PRO A 227 -21.58 0.58 25.41
CA PRO A 227 -21.73 -0.59 24.55
C PRO A 227 -22.22 -0.26 23.13
N GLN A 228 -22.63 0.98 22.86
CA GLN A 228 -23.19 1.41 21.56
C GLN A 228 -22.09 1.78 20.54
N TRP A 229 -21.11 0.89 20.37
CA TRP A 229 -19.91 1.17 19.58
C TRP A 229 -20.21 1.60 18.13
N ALA A 230 -21.08 0.88 17.42
CA ALA A 230 -21.48 1.24 16.05
C ALA A 230 -22.12 2.65 15.96
N LEU A 231 -23.04 2.98 16.87
CA LEU A 231 -23.68 4.31 16.90
C LEU A 231 -22.66 5.42 17.21
N ASN A 232 -21.75 5.17 18.15
CA ASN A 232 -20.73 6.13 18.53
C ASN A 232 -19.67 6.32 17.42
N LEU A 233 -19.32 5.26 16.67
CA LEU A 233 -18.52 5.38 15.46
C LEU A 233 -19.24 6.24 14.43
N HIS A 234 -20.52 5.97 14.15
CA HIS A 234 -21.30 6.74 13.19
C HIS A 234 -21.33 8.23 13.55
N ARG A 235 -21.58 8.57 14.83
CA ARG A 235 -21.53 9.96 15.32
C ARG A 235 -20.16 10.60 15.11
N ALA A 236 -19.08 9.89 15.44
CA ALA A 236 -17.72 10.39 15.28
C ALA A 236 -17.36 10.62 13.79
N VAL A 237 -17.79 9.72 12.92
CA VAL A 237 -17.65 9.85 11.46
C VAL A 237 -18.39 11.08 10.94
N MET A 238 -19.66 11.24 11.30
CA MET A 238 -20.44 12.39 10.85
C MET A 238 -19.81 13.71 11.34
N ALA A 239 -19.40 13.78 12.61
CA ALA A 239 -18.71 14.95 13.14
C ALA A 239 -17.40 15.27 12.38
N ALA A 240 -16.63 14.26 12.01
CA ALA A 240 -15.41 14.44 11.22
C ALA A 240 -15.68 14.93 9.80
N LEU A 241 -16.74 14.45 9.15
CA LEU A 241 -17.15 14.89 7.82
C LEU A 241 -17.68 16.32 7.81
N GLU A 242 -18.39 16.74 8.86
CA GLU A 242 -18.81 18.13 9.03
C GLU A 242 -17.60 19.06 9.24
N ALA A 243 -16.62 18.62 10.05
CA ALA A 243 -15.42 19.40 10.32
C ALA A 243 -14.49 19.50 9.10
N GLU A 244 -14.39 18.43 8.31
CA GLU A 244 -13.59 18.39 7.09
C GLU A 244 -14.30 17.59 5.99
N PRO A 245 -15.13 18.26 5.20
CA PRO A 245 -15.83 17.65 4.08
C PRO A 245 -14.90 16.92 3.10
N PRO A 246 -15.33 15.78 2.54
CA PRO A 246 -14.59 15.12 1.47
C PRO A 246 -14.37 16.09 0.31
N ARG A 247 -13.14 16.16 -0.18
CA ARG A 247 -12.83 16.98 -1.37
C ARG A 247 -13.68 16.50 -2.55
N ARG A 248 -14.16 17.46 -3.34
CA ARG A 248 -14.93 17.20 -4.57
C ARG A 248 -14.04 16.55 -5.62
#